data_AF-A0A951SJW8-F1
#
_entry.id   AF-A0A951SJW8-F1
#
_cell.length_a   1.000
_cell.length_b   1.000
_cell.length_c   1.000
_cell.angle_alpha   90.00
_cell.angle_beta   90.00
_cell.angle_gamma   90.00
#
_symmetry.space_group_name_H-M   'P 1'
#
loop_
_entity.id
_entity.type
_entity.pdbx_description
1 polymer ?
#
loop_
_entity_poly.entity_id
_entity_poly.type
_entity_poly.pdbx_seq_one_letter_code
_entity_poly.pdbx_strand_id
1 'polypeptide(L)'
;MYNGHHIPDRPFPAGALRLDTAAEATRIERFIATAVSRRLRRRGVVLGVSGGVDSAVCATLAARALGPQRVLALLMPERHSSEEATERALRLCRDLGVRHVVEDITESLEALGCYHRAEEYIRQVFPDYGSGWRHKIVIGSGAEIPFFNLVVQSTDGIRQTARMPPGVYLGVVAATNFKQRVRKNLEYFHAEAANYAVLGTPNLLEYALGFFVRGGDGLADLKPIAHLYKSQVYDLAAHLGVPEEIRSQPPSTDTYGLAQTQEEFYFALPYGTADLLLFADRNGISAEDAGAAVGLDAEQVRRCWRDFMGKRLVAERNLGEALRVDGPLAERGAGGPATVTR
;
A
#
# COMPACT_ATOMS: atom_id res chain seq x y z
N MET A 1 7.73 21.27 -29.91
CA MET A 1 7.13 22.45 -29.24
C MET A 1 5.64 22.18 -29.08
N TYR A 2 5.22 21.76 -27.88
CA TYR A 2 3.82 21.50 -27.56
C TYR A 2 3.29 22.74 -26.85
N ASN A 3 2.48 23.52 -27.55
CA ASN A 3 1.82 24.71 -27.03
C ASN A 3 0.38 24.38 -26.66
N GLY A 4 -0.04 24.84 -25.49
CA GLY A 4 -1.35 25.47 -25.33
C GLY A 4 -2.51 24.55 -24.98
N HIS A 5 -2.78 24.49 -23.68
CA HIS A 5 -4.11 24.59 -23.07
C HIS A 5 -5.30 24.78 -24.02
N HIS A 6 -6.06 23.70 -24.23
CA HIS A 6 -7.51 23.77 -24.33
C HIS A 6 -8.09 22.48 -23.77
N ILE A 7 -8.54 22.51 -22.52
CA ILE A 7 -9.44 21.49 -21.97
C ILE A 7 -10.84 21.94 -22.41
N PRO A 8 -11.57 21.16 -23.22
CA PRO A 8 -12.93 21.52 -23.60
C PRO A 8 -13.83 21.65 -22.35
N ASP A 9 -14.88 22.46 -22.46
CA ASP A 9 -15.83 22.80 -21.39
C ASP A 9 -16.55 21.56 -20.86
N ARG A 10 -15.91 20.91 -19.88
CA ARG A 10 -16.55 20.32 -18.69
C ARG A 10 -17.04 18.89 -18.81
N PRO A 11 -16.33 17.91 -18.22
CA PRO A 11 -16.85 17.44 -16.92
C PRO A 11 -15.85 16.87 -15.90
N PHE A 12 -14.54 16.89 -16.17
CA PHE A 12 -13.53 16.47 -15.19
C PHE A 12 -12.71 17.67 -14.69
N PRO A 13 -12.64 17.96 -13.37
CA PRO A 13 -12.01 19.18 -12.91
C PRO A 13 -10.51 19.24 -13.27
N ALA A 14 -10.06 20.31 -13.93
CA ALA A 14 -8.64 20.51 -14.18
C ALA A 14 -7.97 20.80 -12.85
N GLY A 15 -6.86 20.11 -12.61
CA GLY A 15 -6.24 20.13 -11.30
C GLY A 15 -7.06 19.42 -10.23
N ALA A 16 -7.94 18.46 -10.56
CA ALA A 16 -8.72 17.66 -9.59
C ALA A 16 -7.86 17.12 -8.44
N LEU A 17 -6.61 16.75 -8.72
CA LEU A 17 -5.67 16.20 -7.75
C LEU A 17 -4.58 17.20 -7.32
N ARG A 18 -4.63 18.45 -7.79
CA ARG A 18 -3.63 19.47 -7.47
C ARG A 18 -3.60 19.71 -5.95
N LEU A 19 -2.41 19.62 -5.38
CA LEU A 19 -2.17 19.80 -3.95
C LEU A 19 -1.27 21.01 -3.72
N ASP A 20 -1.63 21.88 -2.78
CA ASP A 20 -0.66 22.81 -2.18
C ASP A 20 0.22 22.00 -1.22
N THR A 21 1.35 21.51 -1.75
CA THR A 21 2.24 20.60 -1.02
C THR A 21 2.85 21.25 0.22
N ALA A 22 3.07 22.57 0.21
CA ALA A 22 3.65 23.28 1.35
C ALA A 22 2.64 23.42 2.50
N ALA A 23 1.42 23.84 2.17
CA ALA A 23 0.34 23.90 3.14
C ALA A 23 -0.01 22.51 3.68
N GLU A 24 -0.03 21.50 2.81
CA GLU A 24 -0.34 20.13 3.20
C GLU A 24 0.74 19.51 4.09
N ALA A 25 2.03 19.68 3.76
CA ALA A 25 3.13 19.24 4.61
C ALA A 25 3.00 19.84 6.02
N THR A 26 2.78 21.15 6.10
CA THR A 26 2.58 21.85 7.39
C THR A 26 1.38 21.29 8.16
N ARG A 27 0.28 20.99 7.48
CA ARG A 27 -0.93 20.40 8.08
C ARG A 27 -0.64 19.02 8.66
N ILE A 28 0.05 18.17 7.90
CA ILE A 28 0.39 16.81 8.32
C ILE A 28 1.40 16.83 9.46
N GLU A 29 2.43 17.68 9.41
CA GLU A 29 3.41 17.83 10.48
C GLU A 29 2.72 18.23 11.80
N ARG A 30 1.81 19.21 11.75
CA ARG A 30 1.01 19.61 12.92
C ARG A 30 0.12 18.48 13.42
N PHE A 31 -0.50 17.73 12.51
CA PHE A 31 -1.30 16.55 12.85
C PHE A 31 -0.45 15.51 13.59
N ILE A 32 0.72 15.14 13.07
CA ILE A 32 1.64 14.18 13.70
C ILE A 32 2.02 14.66 15.10
N ALA A 33 2.49 15.90 15.24
CA ALA A 33 2.89 16.46 16.53
C ALA A 33 1.75 16.44 17.55
N THR A 34 0.53 16.82 17.13
CA THR A 34 -0.66 16.87 17.99
C THR A 34 -1.14 15.47 18.37
N ALA A 35 -1.23 14.56 17.39
CA ALA A 35 -1.70 13.19 17.60
C ALA A 35 -0.76 12.45 18.57
N VAL A 36 0.55 12.52 18.35
CA VAL A 36 1.55 11.84 19.19
C VAL A 36 1.54 12.40 20.62
N SER A 37 1.62 13.72 20.79
CA SER A 37 1.77 14.32 22.12
C SER A 37 0.47 14.40 22.92
N ARG A 38 -0.64 14.80 22.30
CA ARG A 38 -1.89 15.12 23.02
C ARG A 38 -2.90 13.98 23.04
N ARG A 39 -3.05 13.27 21.92
CA ARG A 39 -4.06 12.21 21.78
C ARG A 39 -3.54 10.85 22.24
N LEU A 40 -2.40 10.43 21.69
CA LEU A 40 -1.77 9.15 21.98
C LEU A 40 -0.87 9.20 23.22
N ARG A 41 -0.43 10.41 23.62
CA ARG A 41 0.45 10.65 24.78
C ARG A 41 1.74 9.81 24.72
N ARG A 42 2.34 9.73 23.53
CA ARG A 42 3.59 9.01 23.25
C ARG A 42 4.76 9.97 23.08
N ARG A 43 5.98 9.46 23.25
CA ARG A 43 7.22 10.24 23.22
C ARG A 43 7.80 10.45 21.81
N GLY A 44 7.31 9.72 20.82
CA GLY A 44 7.84 9.69 19.46
C GLY A 44 7.08 8.68 18.60
N VAL A 45 7.65 8.33 17.44
CA VAL A 45 7.08 7.35 16.51
C VAL A 45 8.08 6.29 16.06
N VAL A 46 7.55 5.10 15.81
CA VAL A 46 8.21 4.01 15.08
C VAL A 46 7.52 3.83 13.74
N LEU A 47 8.27 3.60 12.66
CA LEU A 47 7.73 3.26 11.35
C LEU A 47 8.69 2.38 10.55
N GLY A 48 8.13 1.48 9.74
CA GLY A 48 8.88 0.76 8.71
C GLY A 48 9.30 1.69 7.57
N VAL A 49 10.57 1.59 7.14
CA VAL A 49 11.11 2.32 5.98
C VAL A 49 11.57 1.29 4.95
N SER A 50 10.79 1.13 3.88
CA SER A 50 11.00 0.10 2.86
C SER A 50 11.83 0.55 1.66
N GLY A 51 12.18 1.84 1.60
CA GLY A 51 12.83 2.44 0.42
C GLY A 51 11.85 2.82 -0.70
N GLY A 52 10.54 2.69 -0.45
CA GLY A 52 9.47 3.22 -1.29
C GLY A 52 8.99 4.62 -0.86
N VAL A 53 8.34 5.32 -1.79
CA VAL A 53 7.97 6.74 -1.65
C VAL A 53 7.07 7.04 -0.43
N ASP A 54 6.11 6.17 -0.10
CA ASP A 54 5.14 6.44 0.97
C ASP A 54 5.81 6.48 2.34
N SER A 55 6.65 5.46 2.61
CA SER A 55 7.44 5.40 3.84
C SER A 55 8.47 6.54 3.93
N ALA A 56 9.04 6.94 2.80
CA ALA A 56 9.99 8.04 2.75
C ALA A 56 9.34 9.39 3.10
N VAL A 57 8.18 9.69 2.51
CA VAL A 57 7.39 10.88 2.85
C VAL A 57 7.00 10.88 4.32
N CYS A 58 6.54 9.74 4.84
CA CYS A 58 6.17 9.59 6.25
C CYS A 58 7.35 9.81 7.20
N ALA A 59 8.53 9.25 6.89
CA ALA A 59 9.75 9.44 7.67
C ALA A 59 10.19 10.90 7.69
N THR A 60 10.19 11.57 6.54
CA THR A 60 10.55 12.98 6.43
C THR A 60 9.59 13.88 7.20
N LEU A 61 8.27 13.68 7.05
CA LEU A 61 7.25 14.45 7.78
C LEU A 61 7.33 14.21 9.28
N ALA A 62 7.56 12.97 9.72
CA ALA A 62 7.73 12.66 11.14
C ALA A 62 8.98 13.31 11.74
N ALA A 63 10.11 13.30 11.02
CA ALA A 63 11.35 13.92 11.45
C ALA A 63 11.20 15.44 11.57
N ARG A 64 10.53 16.09 10.61
CA ARG A 64 10.23 17.53 10.65
C ARG A 64 9.26 17.89 11.78
N ALA A 65 8.25 17.05 12.02
CA ALA A 65 7.22 17.30 13.03
C ALA A 65 7.69 17.11 14.48
N LEU A 66 8.55 16.11 14.73
CA LEU A 66 8.90 15.65 16.08
C LEU A 66 10.38 15.84 16.44
N GLY A 67 11.23 16.12 15.45
CA GLY A 67 12.68 16.02 15.53
C GLY A 67 13.16 14.57 15.30
N PRO A 68 14.28 14.36 14.58
CA PRO A 68 14.72 13.03 14.15
C PRO A 68 15.00 12.04 15.30
N GLN A 69 15.30 12.53 16.49
CA GLN A 69 15.63 11.76 17.69
C GLN A 69 14.41 11.05 18.26
N ARG A 70 13.20 11.57 17.96
CA ARG A 70 11.91 10.99 18.33
C ARG A 70 11.30 10.13 17.23
N VAL A 71 12.07 9.83 16.19
CA VAL A 71 11.70 8.92 15.11
C VAL A 71 12.66 7.72 15.15
N LEU A 72 12.08 6.53 15.13
CA LEU A 72 12.81 5.28 14.96
C LEU A 72 12.33 4.61 13.68
N ALA A 73 13.20 4.54 12.68
CA ALA A 73 12.97 3.81 11.45
C ALA A 73 13.36 2.34 11.60
N LEU A 74 12.48 1.43 11.21
CA LEU A 74 12.79 0.00 11.13
C LEU A 74 12.91 -0.42 9.67
N LEU A 75 14.03 -1.07 9.34
CA LEU A 75 14.21 -1.75 8.07
C LEU A 75 14.12 -3.24 8.34
N MET A 76 13.20 -3.91 7.66
CA MET A 76 12.88 -5.31 7.94
C MET A 76 12.97 -6.16 6.66
N PRO A 77 14.18 -6.29 6.09
CA PRO A 77 14.41 -7.11 4.91
C PRO A 77 14.19 -8.60 5.23
N GLU A 78 13.90 -9.37 4.19
CA GLU A 78 13.94 -10.83 4.22
C GLU A 78 14.57 -11.37 2.95
N ARG A 79 14.75 -12.69 2.84
CA ARG A 79 15.49 -13.33 1.74
C ARG A 79 15.04 -12.96 0.31
N HIS A 80 13.82 -12.47 0.11
CA HIS A 80 13.35 -11.99 -1.20
C HIS A 80 13.31 -10.46 -1.34
N SER A 81 13.66 -9.71 -0.31
CA SER A 81 13.73 -8.25 -0.37
C SER A 81 14.87 -7.79 -1.27
N SER A 82 14.65 -6.68 -1.98
CA SER A 82 15.71 -6.03 -2.77
C SER A 82 16.78 -5.41 -1.87
N GLU A 83 18.04 -5.75 -2.14
CA GLU A 83 19.20 -5.12 -1.49
C GLU A 83 19.20 -3.61 -1.77
N GLU A 84 18.91 -3.21 -3.02
CA GLU A 84 18.86 -1.80 -3.42
C GLU A 84 17.76 -1.02 -2.69
N ALA A 85 16.61 -1.65 -2.41
CA ALA A 85 15.54 -1.04 -1.61
C ALA A 85 15.99 -0.78 -0.17
N THR A 86 16.68 -1.75 0.44
CA THR A 86 17.25 -1.63 1.78
C THR A 86 18.31 -0.52 1.83
N GLU A 87 19.20 -0.46 0.84
CA GLU A 87 20.21 0.59 0.76
C GLU A 87 19.61 1.99 0.60
N ARG A 88 18.58 2.14 -0.25
CA ARG A 88 17.84 3.41 -0.40
C ARG A 88 17.22 3.85 0.92
N ALA A 89 16.58 2.92 1.64
CA ALA A 89 16.02 3.19 2.95
C ALA A 89 17.09 3.64 3.96
N LEU A 90 18.24 2.95 4.01
CA LEU A 90 19.35 3.30 4.88
C LEU A 90 19.93 4.69 4.57
N ARG A 91 20.11 5.02 3.28
CA ARG A 91 20.54 6.36 2.85
C ARG A 91 19.57 7.43 3.32
N LEU A 92 18.28 7.25 3.07
CA LEU A 92 17.25 8.17 3.53
C LEU A 92 17.29 8.37 5.05
N CYS A 93 17.41 7.30 5.84
CA CYS A 93 17.49 7.40 7.30
C CYS A 93 18.70 8.22 7.75
N ARG A 94 19.86 8.05 7.10
CA ARG A 94 21.08 8.83 7.38
C ARG A 94 20.90 10.30 7.03
N ASP A 95 20.35 10.59 5.85
CA ASP A 95 20.14 11.96 5.37
C ASP A 95 19.17 12.75 6.27
N LEU A 96 18.14 12.07 6.79
CA LEU A 96 17.20 12.65 7.75
C LEU A 96 17.76 12.74 9.18
N GLY A 97 18.88 12.08 9.47
CA GLY A 97 19.45 11.97 10.82
C GLY A 97 18.59 11.18 11.81
N VAL A 98 17.65 10.36 11.33
CA VAL A 98 16.77 9.55 12.18
C VAL A 98 17.48 8.31 12.70
N ARG A 99 17.14 7.88 13.92
CA ARG A 99 17.61 6.59 14.43
C ARG A 99 17.00 5.48 13.59
N HIS A 100 17.78 4.46 13.28
CA HIS A 100 17.31 3.30 12.53
C HIS A 100 17.86 1.99 13.09
N VAL A 101 17.09 0.93 12.88
CA VAL A 101 17.47 -0.45 13.20
C VAL A 101 17.16 -1.31 11.97
N VAL A 102 18.06 -2.24 11.65
CA VAL A 102 17.84 -3.25 10.62
C VAL A 102 17.60 -4.59 11.31
N GLU A 103 16.46 -5.22 11.04
CA GLU A 103 16.10 -6.54 11.55
C GLU A 103 15.78 -7.46 10.39
N ASP A 104 16.67 -8.41 10.09
CA ASP A 104 16.37 -9.46 9.13
C ASP A 104 15.29 -10.39 9.70
N ILE A 105 14.17 -10.48 9.02
CA ILE A 105 13.01 -11.27 9.48
C ILE A 105 12.95 -12.67 8.86
N THR A 106 13.95 -13.07 8.07
CA THR A 106 13.96 -14.34 7.32
C THR A 106 13.76 -15.54 8.23
N GLU A 107 14.50 -15.63 9.34
CA GLU A 107 14.38 -16.77 10.27
C GLU A 107 13.03 -16.83 10.97
N SER A 108 12.45 -15.67 11.30
CA SER A 108 11.09 -15.59 11.87
C SER A 108 10.05 -16.10 10.87
N LEU A 109 10.21 -15.76 9.59
CA LEU A 109 9.32 -16.21 8.52
C LEU A 109 9.48 -17.70 8.22
N GLU A 110 10.72 -18.21 8.23
CA GLU A 110 11.02 -19.64 8.09
C GLU A 110 10.38 -20.44 9.24
N ALA A 111 10.53 -19.97 10.49
CA ALA A 111 9.92 -20.61 11.66
C ALA A 111 8.38 -20.65 11.61
N LEU A 112 7.74 -19.63 11.03
CA LEU A 112 6.28 -19.62 10.79
C LEU A 112 5.86 -20.51 9.60
N GLY A 113 6.82 -21.03 8.84
CA GLY A 113 6.60 -21.78 7.61
C GLY A 113 6.13 -20.91 6.45
N CYS A 114 6.41 -19.60 6.46
CA CYS A 114 5.98 -18.66 5.41
C CYS A 114 6.35 -19.17 4.02
N TYR A 115 7.57 -19.65 3.85
CA TYR A 115 8.10 -20.08 2.57
C TYR A 115 7.59 -21.47 2.17
N HIS A 116 7.81 -22.48 3.03
CA HIS A 116 7.39 -23.84 2.73
C HIS A 116 5.89 -23.96 2.45
N ARG A 117 5.03 -23.28 3.24
CA ARG A 117 3.58 -23.27 3.01
C ARG A 117 3.23 -22.68 1.65
N ALA A 118 3.86 -21.57 1.25
CA ALA A 118 3.63 -20.99 -0.08
C ALA A 118 4.05 -21.96 -1.19
N GLU A 119 5.21 -22.60 -1.04
CA GLU A 119 5.74 -23.58 -1.99
C GLU A 119 4.82 -24.80 -2.15
N GLU A 120 4.24 -25.32 -1.07
CA GLU A 120 3.26 -26.42 -1.14
C GLU A 120 2.06 -26.10 -2.05
N TYR A 121 1.51 -24.88 -1.93
CA TYR A 121 0.42 -24.45 -2.81
C TYR A 121 0.90 -24.20 -4.24
N ILE A 122 2.09 -23.64 -4.43
CA ILE A 122 2.67 -23.41 -5.76
C ILE A 122 2.89 -24.73 -6.50
N ARG A 123 3.38 -25.78 -5.81
CA ARG A 123 3.62 -27.11 -6.40
C ARG A 123 2.36 -27.80 -6.91
N GLN A 124 1.17 -27.39 -6.46
CA GLN A 124 -0.09 -27.89 -7.03
C GLN A 124 -0.33 -27.40 -8.47
N VAL A 125 0.31 -26.30 -8.87
CA VAL A 125 0.23 -25.74 -10.23
C VAL A 125 1.52 -26.02 -11.01
N PHE A 126 2.67 -25.97 -10.35
CA PHE A 126 3.98 -26.23 -10.93
C PHE A 126 4.72 -27.31 -10.11
N PRO A 127 4.50 -28.61 -10.37
CA PRO A 127 5.07 -29.71 -9.57
C PRO A 127 6.60 -29.66 -9.43
N ASP A 128 7.29 -29.14 -10.44
CA ASP A 128 8.76 -29.01 -10.47
C ASP A 128 9.29 -27.78 -9.71
N TYR A 129 8.42 -26.99 -9.06
CA TYR A 129 8.83 -25.80 -8.33
C TYR A 129 9.80 -26.17 -7.19
N GLY A 130 11.06 -25.76 -7.36
CA GLY A 130 12.18 -26.16 -6.52
C GLY A 130 12.81 -25.02 -5.73
N SER A 131 13.86 -25.37 -4.98
CA SER A 131 14.69 -24.39 -4.27
C SER A 131 15.31 -23.37 -5.22
N GLY A 132 15.41 -22.11 -4.80
CA GLY A 132 15.95 -21.01 -5.61
C GLY A 132 15.01 -20.48 -6.70
N TRP A 133 13.85 -21.12 -6.93
CA TRP A 133 12.84 -20.57 -7.82
C TRP A 133 12.21 -19.33 -7.21
N ARG A 134 11.81 -18.42 -8.09
CA ARG A 134 11.13 -17.16 -7.71
C ARG A 134 9.74 -17.16 -8.31
N HIS A 135 8.81 -16.47 -7.67
CA HIS A 135 7.45 -16.34 -8.18
C HIS A 135 6.90 -14.93 -7.96
N LYS A 136 5.78 -14.63 -8.63
CA LYS A 136 4.88 -13.52 -8.33
C LYS A 136 3.45 -13.88 -8.74
N ILE A 137 2.47 -13.19 -8.16
CA ILE A 137 1.06 -13.32 -8.53
C ILE A 137 0.67 -12.12 -9.38
N VAL A 138 0.11 -12.31 -10.58
CA VAL A 138 -0.38 -11.21 -11.41
C VAL A 138 -1.87 -11.34 -11.68
N ILE A 139 -2.56 -10.21 -11.82
CA ILE A 139 -3.97 -10.21 -12.25
C ILE A 139 -4.01 -10.61 -13.74
N GLY A 140 -4.82 -11.62 -14.04
CA GLY A 140 -5.21 -11.97 -15.39
C GLY A 140 -6.46 -11.18 -15.82
N SER A 141 -6.44 -10.66 -17.04
CA SER A 141 -7.58 -10.04 -17.70
C SER A 141 -8.08 -10.95 -18.84
N GLY A 142 -9.40 -11.04 -19.04
CA GLY A 142 -9.99 -11.83 -20.14
C GLY A 142 -11.33 -12.52 -19.85
N ALA A 143 -11.79 -12.53 -18.59
CA ALA A 143 -13.13 -12.99 -18.20
C ALA A 143 -13.91 -11.85 -17.52
N GLU A 144 -15.24 -11.96 -17.41
CA GLU A 144 -16.07 -10.99 -16.65
C GLU A 144 -15.64 -10.87 -15.17
N ILE A 145 -14.94 -11.89 -14.65
CA ILE A 145 -14.42 -11.94 -13.28
C ILE A 145 -12.89 -11.98 -13.34
N PRO A 146 -12.18 -11.09 -12.62
CA PRO A 146 -10.72 -11.13 -12.54
C PRO A 146 -10.26 -12.45 -11.93
N PHE A 147 -9.19 -13.01 -12.48
CA PHE A 147 -8.52 -14.19 -11.95
C PHE A 147 -7.05 -13.88 -11.73
N PHE A 148 -6.37 -14.71 -10.94
CA PHE A 148 -4.95 -14.55 -10.67
C PHE A 148 -4.14 -15.59 -11.43
N ASN A 149 -3.00 -15.17 -11.98
CA ASN A 149 -1.99 -16.03 -12.55
C ASN A 149 -0.79 -16.09 -11.61
N LEU A 150 -0.19 -17.27 -11.52
CA LEU A 150 1.09 -17.48 -10.88
C LEU A 150 2.16 -17.49 -11.97
N VAL A 151 3.14 -16.61 -11.83
CA VAL A 151 4.34 -16.57 -12.66
C VAL A 151 5.48 -17.15 -11.83
N VAL A 152 6.16 -18.17 -12.34
CA VAL A 152 7.34 -18.78 -11.71
C VAL A 152 8.54 -18.63 -12.61
N GLN A 153 9.73 -18.51 -12.03
CA GLN A 153 11.01 -18.44 -12.71
C GLN A 153 11.98 -19.43 -12.05
N SER A 154 12.48 -20.37 -12.84
CA SER A 154 13.53 -21.31 -12.43
C SER A 154 14.89 -20.63 -12.24
N THR A 155 15.83 -21.35 -11.64
CA THR A 155 17.23 -20.93 -11.48
C THR A 155 17.92 -20.66 -12.82
N ASP A 156 17.52 -21.38 -13.87
CA ASP A 156 18.04 -21.22 -15.23
C ASP A 156 17.38 -20.05 -15.99
N GLY A 157 16.49 -19.32 -15.33
CA GLY A 157 15.83 -18.13 -15.86
C GLY A 157 14.56 -18.41 -16.68
N ILE A 158 14.19 -19.68 -16.88
CA ILE A 158 12.97 -20.06 -17.61
C ILE A 158 11.75 -19.60 -16.82
N ARG A 159 10.88 -18.82 -17.47
CA ARG A 159 9.61 -18.32 -16.91
C ARG A 159 8.42 -19.12 -17.41
N GLN A 160 7.50 -19.40 -16.50
CA GLN A 160 6.22 -20.06 -16.80
C GLN A 160 5.09 -19.32 -16.11
N THR A 161 3.92 -19.32 -16.73
CA THR A 161 2.72 -18.65 -16.20
C THR A 161 1.53 -19.60 -16.28
N ALA A 162 0.78 -19.71 -15.19
CA ALA A 162 -0.43 -20.52 -15.15
C ALA A 162 -1.50 -19.85 -14.30
N ARG A 163 -2.77 -20.09 -14.63
CA ARG A 163 -3.91 -19.61 -13.85
C ARG A 163 -3.94 -20.30 -12.49
N MET A 164 -4.17 -19.54 -11.43
CA MET A 164 -4.26 -20.04 -10.06
C MET A 164 -5.68 -20.54 -9.76
N PRO A 165 -5.85 -21.79 -9.31
CA PRO A 165 -7.06 -22.20 -8.61
C PRO A 165 -7.30 -21.33 -7.36
N PRO A 166 -8.56 -21.04 -6.96
CA PRO A 166 -8.84 -20.18 -5.81
C PRO A 166 -8.17 -20.64 -4.52
N GLY A 167 -8.15 -21.95 -4.24
CA GLY A 167 -7.48 -22.51 -3.05
C GLY A 167 -5.97 -22.26 -3.05
N VAL A 168 -5.31 -22.36 -4.21
CA VAL A 168 -3.88 -22.08 -4.36
C VAL A 168 -3.60 -20.60 -4.15
N TYR A 169 -4.39 -19.71 -4.76
CA TYR A 169 -4.27 -18.26 -4.53
C TYR A 169 -4.41 -17.90 -3.05
N LEU A 170 -5.46 -18.38 -2.39
CA LEU A 170 -5.71 -18.11 -0.98
C LEU A 170 -4.59 -18.65 -0.09
N GLY A 171 -4.07 -19.85 -0.40
CA GLY A 171 -2.97 -20.47 0.34
C GLY A 171 -1.66 -19.69 0.22
N VAL A 172 -1.27 -19.31 -1.00
CA VAL A 172 -0.06 -18.49 -1.22
C VAL A 172 -0.20 -17.14 -0.53
N VAL A 173 -1.32 -16.43 -0.70
CA VAL A 173 -1.56 -15.13 -0.04
C VAL A 173 -1.56 -15.25 1.48
N ALA A 174 -2.16 -16.31 2.03
CA ALA A 174 -2.15 -16.55 3.47
C ALA A 174 -0.73 -16.71 4.02
N ALA A 175 0.12 -17.45 3.30
CA ALA A 175 1.52 -17.65 3.66
C ALA A 175 2.35 -16.36 3.52
N THR A 176 2.17 -15.59 2.44
CA THR A 176 2.92 -14.32 2.25
C THR A 176 2.49 -13.23 3.22
N ASN A 177 1.25 -13.27 3.74
CA ASN A 177 0.78 -12.32 4.75
C ASN A 177 1.55 -12.41 6.09
N PHE A 178 2.29 -13.50 6.36
CA PHE A 178 3.21 -13.55 7.50
C PHE A 178 4.26 -12.44 7.42
N LYS A 179 4.77 -12.12 6.22
CA LYS A 179 5.76 -11.05 6.02
C LYS A 179 5.30 -9.73 6.62
N GLN A 180 4.07 -9.32 6.30
CA GLN A 180 3.53 -8.03 6.77
C GLN A 180 3.20 -8.05 8.27
N ARG A 181 2.75 -9.19 8.81
CA ARG A 181 2.42 -9.32 10.24
C ARG A 181 3.66 -9.39 11.13
N VAL A 182 4.72 -10.08 10.71
CA VAL A 182 5.99 -10.12 11.44
C VAL A 182 6.59 -8.72 11.53
N ARG A 183 6.62 -7.98 10.41
CA ARG A 183 7.05 -6.57 10.42
C ARG A 183 6.29 -5.74 11.43
N LYS A 184 4.97 -5.93 11.47
CA LYS A 184 4.11 -5.20 12.40
C LYS A 184 4.35 -5.55 13.87
N ASN A 185 4.62 -6.82 14.17
CA ASN A 185 5.01 -7.24 15.52
C ASN A 185 6.28 -6.51 15.98
N LEU A 186 7.29 -6.40 15.11
CA LEU A 186 8.55 -5.71 15.44
C LEU A 186 8.35 -4.20 15.61
N GLU A 187 7.56 -3.57 14.74
CA GLU A 187 7.22 -2.14 14.91
C GLU A 187 6.55 -1.87 16.26
N TYR A 188 5.59 -2.69 16.68
CA TYR A 188 4.94 -2.54 17.98
C TYR A 188 5.87 -2.87 19.15
N PHE A 189 6.73 -3.90 19.03
CA PHE A 189 7.75 -4.18 20.05
C PHE A 189 8.62 -2.96 20.34
N HIS A 190 9.18 -2.34 19.29
CA HIS A 190 10.00 -1.14 19.42
C HIS A 190 9.20 0.06 19.93
N ALA A 191 7.95 0.21 19.49
CA ALA A 191 7.10 1.30 19.95
C ALA A 191 6.78 1.17 21.43
N GLU A 192 6.47 -0.02 21.91
CA GLU A 192 6.20 -0.31 23.33
C GLU A 192 7.45 -0.07 24.17
N ALA A 193 8.60 -0.63 23.75
CA ALA A 193 9.88 -0.46 24.44
C ALA A 193 10.30 1.03 24.56
N ALA A 194 9.99 1.84 23.55
CA ALA A 194 10.31 3.26 23.52
C ALA A 194 9.18 4.17 24.05
N ASN A 195 8.01 3.63 24.41
CA ASN A 195 6.78 4.41 24.65
C ASN A 195 6.47 5.40 23.50
N TYR A 196 6.58 4.90 22.26
CA TYR A 196 6.30 5.58 21.00
C TYR A 196 4.96 5.10 20.41
N ALA A 197 4.46 5.80 19.40
CA ALA A 197 3.32 5.36 18.59
C ALA A 197 3.82 4.70 17.30
N VAL A 198 3.05 3.79 16.72
CA VAL A 198 3.39 3.25 15.39
C VAL A 198 2.72 4.06 14.29
N LEU A 199 3.52 4.63 13.39
CA LEU A 199 3.08 5.43 12.25
C LEU A 199 2.99 4.55 11.01
N GLY A 200 1.79 4.44 10.44
CA GLY A 200 1.52 3.69 9.21
C GLY A 200 1.65 4.54 7.96
N THR A 201 1.98 3.92 6.84
CA THR A 201 2.31 4.59 5.59
C THR A 201 1.33 4.39 4.42
N PRO A 202 0.09 3.86 4.56
CA PRO A 202 -0.74 3.66 3.39
C PRO A 202 -1.22 5.00 2.83
N ASN A 203 -1.14 5.17 1.52
CA ASN A 203 -1.80 6.28 0.82
C ASN A 203 -3.29 5.98 0.61
N LEU A 204 -4.05 6.95 0.09
CA LEU A 204 -5.50 6.83 -0.06
C LEU A 204 -5.92 5.70 -0.99
N LEU A 205 -5.18 5.47 -2.08
CA LEU A 205 -5.54 4.42 -3.03
C LEU A 205 -5.47 3.06 -2.34
N GLU A 206 -4.40 2.83 -1.58
CA GLU A 206 -4.19 1.60 -0.81
C GLU A 206 -5.20 1.45 0.32
N TYR A 207 -5.40 2.52 1.08
CA TYR A 207 -6.28 2.53 2.24
C TYR A 207 -7.75 2.35 1.86
N ALA A 208 -8.21 3.07 0.83
CA ALA A 208 -9.60 3.01 0.37
C ALA A 208 -9.90 1.69 -0.34
N LEU A 209 -8.97 1.17 -1.14
CA LEU A 209 -9.19 -0.03 -1.93
C LEU A 209 -8.69 -1.31 -1.25
N GLY A 210 -8.29 -1.27 0.02
CA GLY A 210 -8.02 -2.49 0.78
C GLY A 210 -6.68 -3.15 0.46
N PHE A 211 -5.72 -2.40 -0.08
CA PHE A 211 -4.39 -2.91 -0.39
C PHE A 211 -3.48 -2.90 0.84
N PHE A 212 -3.82 -3.75 1.80
CA PHE A 212 -3.05 -3.97 3.03
C PHE A 212 -3.43 -5.30 3.68
N VAL A 213 -2.55 -5.81 4.54
CA VAL A 213 -2.82 -6.99 5.34
C VAL A 213 -3.44 -6.58 6.67
N ARG A 214 -4.60 -7.19 7.02
CA ARG A 214 -5.18 -7.06 8.36
C ARG A 214 -4.20 -7.59 9.41
N GLY A 215 -3.89 -6.75 10.40
CA GLY A 215 -2.86 -7.02 11.41
C GLY A 215 -1.42 -6.95 10.90
N GLY A 216 -1.22 -6.57 9.63
CA GLY A 216 0.08 -6.27 9.04
C GLY A 216 0.24 -4.78 8.82
N ASP A 217 0.69 -4.38 7.63
CA ASP A 217 0.93 -3.01 7.19
C ASP A 217 -0.28 -2.06 7.30
N GLY A 218 -1.50 -2.61 7.32
CA GLY A 218 -2.72 -1.83 7.58
C GLY A 218 -2.92 -1.42 9.04
N LEU A 219 -2.24 -2.04 10.00
CA LEU A 219 -2.33 -1.71 11.43
C LEU A 219 -1.39 -0.54 11.75
N ALA A 220 -1.86 0.47 12.48
CA ALA A 220 -1.05 1.60 12.98
C ALA A 220 -1.87 2.47 13.92
N ASP A 221 -1.21 3.27 14.75
CA ASP A 221 -1.84 4.22 15.68
C ASP A 221 -2.21 5.55 14.98
N LEU A 222 -1.47 5.92 13.94
CA LEU A 222 -1.75 7.07 13.07
C LEU A 222 -1.30 6.79 11.63
N LYS A 223 -2.02 7.34 10.65
CA LYS A 223 -1.76 7.17 9.21
C LYS A 223 -1.80 8.53 8.51
N PRO A 224 -0.69 9.30 8.52
CA PRO A 224 -0.70 10.72 8.20
C PRO A 224 -0.98 11.04 6.72
N ILE A 225 -0.87 10.07 5.81
CA ILE A 225 -1.05 10.27 4.36
C ILE A 225 -2.21 9.44 3.78
N ALA A 226 -3.02 8.79 4.62
CA ALA A 226 -4.12 7.93 4.16
C ALA A 226 -5.26 8.69 3.45
N HIS A 227 -5.24 10.03 3.46
CA HIS A 227 -6.16 10.89 2.70
C HIS A 227 -5.58 11.38 1.37
N LEU A 228 -4.30 11.13 1.07
CA LEU A 228 -3.63 11.60 -0.14
C LEU A 228 -3.64 10.53 -1.22
N TYR A 229 -4.03 10.92 -2.43
CA TYR A 229 -3.88 10.07 -3.63
C TYR A 229 -2.40 9.74 -3.89
N LYS A 230 -2.11 8.66 -4.64
CA LYS A 230 -0.72 8.23 -4.86
C LYS A 230 0.10 9.32 -5.56
N SER A 231 -0.49 9.94 -6.58
CA SER A 231 0.06 11.11 -7.29
C SER A 231 0.40 12.27 -6.36
N GLN A 232 -0.46 12.59 -5.40
CA GLN A 232 -0.22 13.63 -4.39
C GLN A 232 0.92 13.27 -3.44
N VAL A 233 1.12 11.98 -3.12
CA VAL A 233 2.27 11.54 -2.33
C VAL A 233 3.58 11.78 -3.10
N TYR A 234 3.61 11.56 -4.42
CA TYR A 234 4.77 11.89 -5.25
C TYR A 234 5.03 13.41 -5.33
N ASP A 235 3.99 14.23 -5.48
CA ASP A 235 4.11 15.70 -5.44
C ASP A 235 4.69 16.16 -4.08
N LEU A 236 4.19 15.58 -2.99
CA LEU A 236 4.65 15.87 -1.65
C LEU A 236 6.10 15.40 -1.43
N ALA A 237 6.47 14.23 -1.96
CA ALA A 237 7.83 13.72 -1.92
C ALA A 237 8.82 14.68 -2.61
N ALA A 238 8.44 15.21 -3.77
CA ALA A 238 9.23 16.20 -4.49
C ALA A 238 9.41 17.49 -3.67
N HIS A 239 8.31 18.01 -3.10
CA HIS A 239 8.35 19.20 -2.24
C HIS A 239 9.22 19.02 -0.99
N LEU A 240 9.18 17.84 -0.38
CA LEU A 240 9.94 17.50 0.82
C LEU A 240 11.42 17.21 0.56
N GLY A 241 11.86 17.18 -0.71
CA GLY A 241 13.22 16.86 -1.09
C GLY A 241 13.58 15.38 -0.92
N VAL A 242 12.59 14.48 -0.99
CA VAL A 242 12.86 13.03 -1.01
C VAL A 242 13.75 12.70 -2.22
N PRO A 243 14.82 11.90 -2.08
CA PRO A 243 15.76 11.61 -3.16
C PRO A 243 15.09 11.10 -4.44
N GLU A 244 15.61 11.54 -5.60
CA GLU A 244 15.09 11.15 -6.92
C GLU A 244 15.10 9.62 -7.13
N GLU A 245 16.11 8.94 -6.60
CA GLU A 245 16.23 7.48 -6.65
C GLU A 245 15.05 6.76 -5.98
N ILE A 246 14.35 7.39 -5.04
CA ILE A 246 13.13 6.86 -4.41
C ILE A 246 11.89 7.28 -5.21
N ARG A 247 11.85 8.54 -5.68
CA ARG A 247 10.70 9.11 -6.41
C ARG A 247 10.51 8.52 -7.81
N SER A 248 11.57 8.02 -8.43
CA SER A 248 11.53 7.41 -9.75
C SER A 248 11.17 5.91 -9.74
N GLN A 249 11.10 5.28 -8.56
CA GLN A 249 10.75 3.86 -8.48
C GLN A 249 9.28 3.62 -8.82
N PRO A 250 8.97 2.61 -9.64
CA PRO A 250 7.61 2.12 -9.78
C PRO A 250 7.05 1.66 -8.42
N PRO A 251 5.78 1.95 -8.10
CA PRO A 251 5.13 1.41 -6.90
C PRO A 251 5.19 -0.11 -6.88
N SER A 252 5.78 -0.68 -5.82
CA SER A 252 5.95 -2.12 -5.60
C SER A 252 5.62 -2.47 -4.15
N THR A 253 5.23 -3.73 -3.92
CA THR A 253 5.00 -4.29 -2.58
C THR A 253 6.21 -5.01 -2.00
N ASP A 254 7.26 -5.25 -2.80
CA ASP A 254 8.46 -6.02 -2.43
C ASP A 254 8.12 -7.30 -1.63
N THR A 255 7.07 -8.01 -2.06
CA THR A 255 6.49 -9.14 -1.31
C THR A 255 6.92 -10.49 -1.86
N TYR A 256 7.20 -10.59 -3.15
CA TYR A 256 7.55 -11.85 -3.82
C TYR A 256 8.95 -11.76 -4.43
N GLY A 257 9.56 -12.92 -4.71
CA GLY A 257 10.93 -12.97 -5.24
C GLY A 257 11.10 -12.42 -6.66
N LEU A 258 10.02 -12.24 -7.42
CA LEU A 258 10.07 -11.56 -8.72
C LEU A 258 9.60 -10.10 -8.59
N ALA A 259 10.30 -9.21 -9.29
CA ALA A 259 9.92 -7.81 -9.42
C ALA A 259 8.48 -7.68 -9.93
N GLN A 260 7.74 -6.80 -9.27
CA GLN A 260 6.31 -6.66 -9.44
C GLN A 260 5.86 -5.24 -9.13
N THR A 261 4.93 -4.72 -9.92
CA THR A 261 4.24 -3.46 -9.60
C THR A 261 2.91 -3.71 -8.90
N GLN A 262 2.40 -2.70 -8.18
CA GLN A 262 1.05 -2.76 -7.60
C GLN A 262 -0.04 -2.86 -8.68
N GLU A 263 0.22 -2.33 -9.88
CA GLU A 263 -0.63 -2.46 -11.06
C GLU A 263 -0.78 -3.93 -11.47
N GLU A 264 0.35 -4.66 -11.61
CA GLU A 264 0.34 -6.07 -12.00
C GLU A 264 -0.36 -6.96 -10.96
N PHE A 265 -0.27 -6.62 -9.67
CA PHE A 265 -0.73 -7.49 -8.58
C PHE A 265 -2.16 -7.21 -8.11
N TYR A 266 -2.55 -5.93 -8.03
CA TYR A 266 -3.73 -5.54 -7.27
C TYR A 266 -4.62 -4.54 -7.98
N PHE A 267 -4.07 -3.44 -8.49
CA PHE A 267 -4.90 -2.36 -9.02
C PHE A 267 -5.35 -2.59 -10.46
N ALA A 268 -4.62 -3.38 -11.25
CA ALA A 268 -4.86 -3.60 -12.69
C ALA A 268 -4.91 -2.31 -13.53
N LEU A 269 -4.48 -1.19 -12.95
CA LEU A 269 -4.46 0.14 -13.52
C LEU A 269 -3.19 0.85 -13.05
N PRO A 270 -2.58 1.71 -13.91
CA PRO A 270 -1.58 2.65 -13.46
C PRO A 270 -2.15 3.56 -12.37
N TYR A 271 -1.33 3.92 -11.38
CA TYR A 271 -1.82 4.69 -10.21
C TYR A 271 -2.43 6.04 -10.61
N GLY A 272 -1.93 6.70 -11.67
CA GLY A 272 -2.49 7.96 -12.15
C GLY A 272 -3.93 7.81 -12.65
N THR A 273 -4.21 6.75 -13.40
CA THR A 273 -5.58 6.40 -13.83
C THR A 273 -6.43 6.01 -12.63
N ALA A 274 -5.91 5.19 -11.73
CA ALA A 274 -6.65 4.72 -10.56
C ALA A 274 -7.04 5.89 -9.61
N ASP A 275 -6.13 6.83 -9.39
CA ASP A 275 -6.38 8.04 -8.59
C ASP A 275 -7.51 8.90 -9.19
N LEU A 276 -7.47 9.14 -10.50
CA LEU A 276 -8.49 9.95 -11.20
C LEU A 276 -9.87 9.27 -11.17
N LEU A 277 -9.92 7.96 -11.40
CA LEU A 277 -11.16 7.19 -11.32
C LEU A 277 -11.71 7.11 -9.90
N LEU A 278 -10.85 6.96 -8.88
CA LEU A 278 -11.25 6.98 -7.48
C LEU A 278 -11.75 8.38 -7.08
N PHE A 279 -11.10 9.43 -7.56
CA PHE A 279 -11.57 10.81 -7.37
C PHE A 279 -12.95 11.01 -7.99
N ALA A 280 -13.15 10.56 -9.23
CA ALA A 280 -14.44 10.66 -9.92
C ALA A 280 -15.57 9.95 -9.17
N ASP A 281 -15.36 8.69 -8.76
CA ASP A 281 -16.31 7.89 -7.96
C ASP A 281 -16.73 8.64 -6.69
N ARG A 282 -15.75 9.16 -5.95
CA ARG A 282 -16.00 9.84 -4.66
C ARG A 282 -16.67 11.20 -4.78
N ASN A 283 -16.61 11.83 -5.95
CA ASN A 283 -17.17 13.16 -6.19
C ASN A 283 -18.41 13.13 -7.11
N GLY A 284 -18.93 11.94 -7.45
CA GLY A 284 -20.13 11.80 -8.27
C GLY A 284 -19.97 12.28 -9.71
N ILE A 285 -18.77 12.21 -10.27
CA ILE A 285 -18.50 12.50 -11.68
C ILE A 285 -19.02 11.35 -12.54
N SER A 286 -19.62 11.62 -13.71
CA SER A 286 -20.16 10.58 -14.60
C SER A 286 -19.08 9.64 -15.13
N ALA A 287 -19.49 8.43 -15.54
CA ALA A 287 -18.57 7.47 -16.14
C ALA A 287 -18.02 7.96 -17.50
N GLU A 288 -18.86 8.65 -18.27
CA GLU A 288 -18.51 9.30 -19.54
C GLU A 288 -17.38 10.32 -19.35
N ASP A 289 -17.49 11.06 -18.26
CA ASP A 289 -16.66 12.21 -17.95
C ASP A 289 -15.31 11.81 -17.37
N ALA A 290 -15.35 10.85 -16.44
CA ALA A 290 -14.17 10.18 -15.93
C ALA A 290 -13.44 9.45 -17.06
N GLY A 291 -14.18 8.77 -17.94
CA GLY A 291 -13.64 8.05 -19.09
C GLY A 291 -12.89 8.96 -20.06
N ALA A 292 -13.48 10.11 -20.39
CA ALA A 292 -12.83 11.13 -21.21
C ALA A 292 -11.50 11.63 -20.61
N ALA A 293 -11.39 11.70 -19.28
CA ALA A 293 -10.18 12.15 -18.59
C ALA A 293 -9.03 11.12 -18.58
N VAL A 294 -9.34 9.83 -18.69
CA VAL A 294 -8.34 8.74 -18.62
C VAL A 294 -8.22 7.90 -19.89
N GLY A 295 -8.96 8.25 -20.95
CA GLY A 295 -8.95 7.52 -22.23
C GLY A 295 -9.67 6.18 -22.18
N LEU A 296 -10.74 6.07 -21.39
CA LEU A 296 -11.60 4.89 -21.28
C LEU A 296 -13.03 5.20 -21.71
N ASP A 297 -13.76 4.22 -22.22
CA ASP A 297 -15.20 4.34 -22.43
C ASP A 297 -15.98 4.23 -21.10
N ALA A 298 -17.25 4.65 -21.10
CA ALA A 298 -18.07 4.65 -19.90
C ALA A 298 -18.31 3.25 -19.32
N GLU A 299 -18.30 2.19 -20.14
CA GLU A 299 -18.45 0.82 -19.67
C GLU A 299 -17.18 0.32 -18.97
N GLN A 300 -16.01 0.61 -19.53
CA GLN A 300 -14.70 0.38 -18.92
C GLN A 300 -14.60 1.07 -17.56
N VAL A 301 -15.01 2.34 -17.45
CA VAL A 301 -15.05 3.06 -16.16
C VAL A 301 -15.97 2.37 -15.16
N ARG A 302 -17.20 2.01 -15.56
CA ARG A 302 -18.13 1.28 -14.68
C ARG A 302 -17.57 -0.08 -14.24
N ARG A 303 -16.79 -0.76 -15.09
CA ARG A 303 -16.06 -1.99 -14.70
C ARG A 303 -15.02 -1.70 -13.62
N CYS A 304 -14.21 -0.66 -13.78
CA CYS A 304 -13.24 -0.24 -12.75
C CYS A 304 -13.93 0.12 -11.43
N TRP A 305 -15.05 0.85 -11.45
CA TRP A 305 -15.79 1.19 -10.24
C TRP A 305 -16.44 -0.02 -9.56
N ARG A 306 -16.93 -1.01 -10.33
CA ARG A 306 -17.40 -2.27 -9.73
C ARG A 306 -16.28 -2.99 -8.98
N ASP A 307 -15.08 -3.03 -9.55
CA ASP A 307 -13.89 -3.57 -8.87
C ASP A 307 -13.53 -2.76 -7.61
N PHE A 308 -13.50 -1.42 -7.71
CA PHE A 308 -13.25 -0.54 -6.55
C PHE A 308 -14.27 -0.75 -5.44
N MET A 309 -15.55 -0.89 -5.76
CA MET A 309 -16.61 -1.16 -4.78
C MET A 309 -16.39 -2.50 -4.07
N GLY A 310 -16.06 -3.57 -4.80
CA GLY A 310 -15.73 -4.87 -4.21
C GLY A 310 -14.55 -4.78 -3.25
N LYS A 311 -13.48 -4.08 -3.66
CA LYS A 311 -12.28 -3.81 -2.87
C LYS A 311 -12.55 -2.98 -1.61
N ARG A 312 -13.35 -1.91 -1.72
CA ARG A 312 -13.77 -1.06 -0.59
C ARG A 312 -14.54 -1.85 0.47
N LEU A 313 -15.45 -2.73 0.07
CA LEU A 313 -16.19 -3.60 1.00
C LEU A 313 -15.25 -4.53 1.79
N VAL A 314 -14.19 -5.03 1.15
CA VAL A 314 -13.16 -5.83 1.82
C VAL A 314 -12.32 -4.95 2.75
N ALA A 315 -11.94 -3.74 2.32
CA ALA A 315 -11.21 -2.77 3.13
C ALA A 315 -11.96 -2.41 4.41
N GLU A 316 -13.25 -2.06 4.30
CA GLU A 316 -14.14 -1.75 5.43
C GLU A 316 -14.21 -2.92 6.42
N ARG A 317 -14.35 -4.15 5.92
CA ARG A 317 -14.35 -5.35 6.77
C ARG A 317 -13.00 -5.56 7.49
N ASN A 318 -11.89 -5.29 6.82
CA ASN A 318 -10.56 -5.50 7.38
C ASN A 318 -10.18 -4.41 8.40
N LEU A 319 -10.64 -3.18 8.21
CA LEU A 319 -10.45 -2.05 9.13
C LEU A 319 -11.47 -2.06 10.28
N GLY A 320 -12.60 -2.73 10.11
CA GLY A 320 -13.65 -2.85 11.12
C GLY A 320 -13.16 -3.50 12.41
N GLU A 321 -13.78 -3.09 13.51
CA GLU A 321 -13.57 -3.70 14.81
C GLU A 321 -14.00 -5.18 14.80
N ALA A 322 -13.48 -5.94 15.78
CA ALA A 322 -13.98 -7.28 16.01
C ALA A 322 -15.47 -7.23 16.36
N LEU A 323 -16.27 -8.13 15.76
CA LEU A 323 -17.69 -8.25 16.06
C LEU A 323 -17.86 -8.67 17.53
N ARG A 324 -18.77 -8.00 18.24
CA ARG A 324 -19.12 -8.28 19.64
C ARG A 324 -20.57 -8.71 19.71
N VAL A 325 -20.90 -9.60 20.66
CA VAL A 325 -22.29 -10.06 20.88
C VAL A 325 -23.24 -8.88 21.14
N ASP A 326 -22.79 -7.90 21.92
CA ASP A 326 -23.56 -6.70 22.26
C ASP A 326 -23.39 -5.56 21.25
N GLY A 327 -22.67 -5.80 20.16
CA GLY A 327 -22.49 -4.84 19.07
C GLY A 327 -23.64 -4.93 18.06
N PRO A 328 -23.92 -3.84 17.32
CA PRO A 328 -24.91 -3.92 16.25
C PRO A 328 -24.47 -4.96 15.21
N LEU A 329 -25.25 -6.02 15.05
CA LEU A 329 -25.20 -6.85 13.86
C LEU A 329 -25.82 -6.00 12.74
N ALA A 330 -24.98 -5.28 12.00
CA ALA A 330 -25.45 -4.56 10.83
C ALA A 330 -25.97 -5.57 9.80
N GLU A 331 -27.29 -5.80 9.78
CA GLU A 331 -27.94 -6.47 8.66
C GLU A 331 -27.70 -5.61 7.42
N ARG A 332 -27.15 -6.21 6.35
CA ARG A 332 -26.90 -5.49 5.11
C ARG A 332 -28.24 -5.13 4.47
N GLY A 333 -28.75 -3.92 4.74
CA GLY A 333 -29.85 -3.33 4.00
C GLY A 333 -29.46 -3.15 2.54
N ALA A 334 -30.34 -3.55 1.63
CA ALA A 334 -30.19 -3.27 0.20
C ALA A 334 -30.21 -1.75 -0.02
N GLY A 335 -29.03 -1.14 -0.23
CA GLY A 335 -28.87 0.19 -0.81
C GLY A 335 -29.28 1.40 0.04
N GLY A 336 -28.36 1.88 0.89
CA GLY A 336 -28.46 3.23 1.48
C GLY A 336 -27.24 3.54 2.37
N PRO A 337 -26.75 4.80 2.41
CA PRO A 337 -25.60 5.14 3.23
C PRO A 337 -25.95 5.04 4.70
N ALA A 338 -25.12 4.33 5.46
CA ALA A 338 -25.26 4.20 6.91
C ALA A 338 -25.07 5.57 7.57
N THR A 339 -26.16 6.20 8.01
CA THR A 339 -26.13 7.29 8.97
C THR A 339 -25.71 6.72 10.32
N VAL A 340 -24.49 7.02 10.74
CA VAL A 340 -24.02 6.76 12.10
C VAL A 340 -24.59 7.85 13.01
N THR A 341 -25.64 7.53 13.76
CA THR A 341 -26.06 8.35 14.90
C THR A 341 -25.05 8.16 16.04
N ARG A 342 -24.61 9.28 16.62
CA ARG A 342 -23.68 9.35 17.76
C ARG A 342 -24.28 8.84 19.05
#